data_AF-A0AAE1X521-F1
#
_entry.id   AF-A0AAE1X521-F1
#
_cell.length_a   1.000
_cell.length_b   1.000
_cell.length_c   1.000
_cell.angle_alpha   90.00
_cell.angle_beta   90.00
_cell.angle_gamma   90.00
#
_symmetry.space_group_name_H-M   'P 1'
#
loop_
_entity.id
_entity.type
_entity.pdbx_description
1 polymer ?
#
loop_
_entity_poly.entity_id
_entity_poly.type
_entity_poly.pdbx_seq_one_letter_code
_entity_poly.pdbx_strand_id
1 'polypeptide(L)'
;MNNSIEMNEERLLAEVAFKDSSSMVIKIKRALPDFLQSVKLKYVKLGYGYSFINPPFTLLLFLFLSLSIATATHQLITGLPLITLFSDIWMNQTLHLMDTATLVFSSTLLMFLLAIYWSKRPTPVYLVDFACYKPEDERKLSIDSFMKMTEENGVFEQDSINFQKRISYRSGLGDETYFARGITSTPPIYP
;
A
#
# COMPACT_ATOMS: atom_id res chain seq x y z
N MET A 1 3.56 2.34 -56.06
CA MET A 1 2.77 1.48 -55.16
C MET A 1 3.17 0.05 -55.41
N ASN A 2 3.28 -0.74 -54.33
CA ASN A 2 3.65 -2.15 -54.26
C ASN A 2 5.14 -2.47 -54.00
N ASN A 3 5.56 -2.30 -52.74
CA ASN A 3 6.73 -3.00 -52.17
C ASN A 3 6.20 -4.16 -51.34
N SER A 4 6.03 -5.31 -51.98
CA SER A 4 5.69 -6.57 -51.35
C SER A 4 6.98 -7.34 -51.03
N ILE A 5 7.14 -7.66 -49.74
CA ILE A 5 7.78 -8.89 -49.26
C ILE A 5 9.30 -8.95 -49.49
N GLU A 6 10.03 -8.17 -48.69
CA GLU A 6 11.39 -8.51 -48.27
C GLU A 6 11.27 -9.27 -46.94
N MET A 7 10.75 -10.49 -47.05
CA MET A 7 10.63 -11.46 -45.96
C MET A 7 11.48 -12.68 -46.35
N ASN A 8 12.76 -12.44 -46.57
CA ASN A 8 13.72 -13.51 -46.77
C ASN A 8 14.94 -13.24 -45.89
N GLU A 9 15.42 -14.32 -45.27
CA GLU A 9 16.77 -14.50 -44.75
C GLU A 9 17.04 -14.33 -43.24
N GLU A 10 16.46 -13.37 -42.50
CA GLU A 10 16.91 -13.17 -41.11
C GLU A 10 16.20 -14.00 -40.01
N ARG A 11 15.07 -14.66 -40.30
CA ARG A 11 14.23 -15.29 -39.26
C ARG A 11 14.38 -16.80 -39.05
N LEU A 12 15.19 -17.50 -39.84
CA LEU A 12 15.32 -18.96 -39.76
C LEU A 12 16.75 -19.47 -39.66
N LEU A 13 17.66 -18.68 -39.08
CA LEU A 13 18.93 -19.22 -38.60
C LEU A 13 18.72 -19.78 -37.18
N ALA A 14 18.06 -20.94 -37.10
CA ALA A 14 18.29 -21.85 -35.99
C ALA A 14 19.72 -22.38 -36.18
N GLU A 15 20.68 -21.85 -35.43
CA GLU A 15 22.07 -22.28 -35.50
C GLU A 15 22.17 -23.71 -34.97
N VAL A 16 22.15 -24.69 -35.89
CA VAL A 16 22.33 -26.11 -35.59
C VAL A 16 23.82 -26.37 -35.46
N ALA A 17 24.36 -26.26 -34.26
CA ALA A 17 25.71 -26.70 -33.96
C ALA A 17 25.75 -28.23 -33.83
N PHE A 18 26.24 -28.92 -34.86
CA PHE A 18 26.52 -30.35 -34.78
C PHE A 18 27.82 -30.57 -33.99
N LYS A 19 27.71 -31.15 -32.80
CA LYS A 19 28.85 -31.76 -32.11
C LYS A 19 28.73 -33.26 -32.25
N ASP A 20 29.80 -33.89 -32.71
CA ASP A 20 29.96 -35.30 -33.09
C ASP A 20 28.88 -36.27 -32.58
N SER A 21 28.24 -36.92 -33.56
CA SER A 21 27.76 -38.30 -33.56
C SER A 21 27.41 -38.91 -32.19
N SER A 22 26.38 -38.39 -31.51
CA SER A 22 25.40 -39.22 -30.76
C SER A 22 24.33 -38.47 -29.96
N SER A 23 24.26 -37.13 -29.97
CA SER A 23 23.09 -36.46 -29.35
C SER A 23 22.74 -35.14 -30.01
N MET A 24 21.50 -35.06 -30.50
CA MET A 24 20.89 -33.85 -31.06
C MET A 24 20.15 -33.12 -29.94
N VAL A 25 20.70 -31.99 -29.48
CA VAL A 25 20.08 -31.16 -28.44
C VAL A 25 19.47 -29.92 -29.08
N ILE A 26 18.15 -29.94 -29.29
CA ILE A 26 17.39 -28.80 -29.80
C ILE A 26 17.14 -27.81 -28.66
N LYS A 27 17.88 -26.70 -28.60
CA LYS A 27 17.57 -25.59 -27.68
C LYS A 27 16.50 -24.69 -28.29
N ILE A 28 15.23 -24.96 -27.97
CA ILE A 28 14.12 -24.08 -28.29
C ILE A 28 14.21 -22.84 -27.39
N LYS A 29 14.70 -21.72 -27.92
CA LYS A 29 14.50 -20.42 -27.28
C LYS A 29 13.02 -20.04 -27.44
N ARG A 30 12.18 -20.42 -26.48
CA ARG A 30 10.86 -19.80 -26.32
C ARG A 30 11.11 -18.37 -25.86
N ALA A 31 11.17 -17.43 -26.80
CA ALA A 31 11.00 -16.02 -26.50
C ALA A 31 9.57 -15.87 -25.98
N LEU A 32 9.41 -15.96 -24.66
CA LEU A 32 8.18 -15.54 -24.01
C LEU A 32 7.97 -14.07 -24.43
N PRO A 33 6.81 -13.67 -24.98
CA PRO A 33 6.58 -12.27 -25.31
C PRO A 33 6.88 -11.41 -24.09
N ASP A 34 7.63 -10.34 -24.29
CA ASP A 34 8.23 -9.56 -23.21
C ASP A 34 7.14 -8.70 -22.54
N PHE A 35 6.37 -9.31 -21.63
CA PHE A 35 5.29 -8.65 -20.90
C PHE A 35 5.80 -7.49 -20.02
N LEU A 36 7.10 -7.43 -19.76
CA LEU A 36 7.75 -6.34 -19.04
C LEU A 36 7.87 -5.06 -19.87
N GLN A 37 7.91 -5.17 -21.21
CA GLN A 37 8.07 -4.02 -22.10
C GLN A 37 6.72 -3.31 -22.37
N SER A 38 5.62 -4.06 -22.35
CA SER A 38 4.28 -3.54 -22.66
C SER A 38 3.59 -2.87 -21.47
N VAL A 39 3.83 -3.34 -20.23
CA VAL A 39 3.16 -2.79 -19.05
C VAL A 39 4.11 -2.71 -17.86
N LYS A 40 4.31 -1.50 -17.33
CA LYS A 40 5.05 -1.32 -16.07
C LYS A 40 4.26 -1.93 -14.91
N LEU A 41 4.58 -3.18 -14.54
CA LEU A 41 3.94 -3.95 -13.46
C LEU A 41 3.87 -3.22 -12.11
N LYS A 42 4.79 -2.27 -11.86
CA LYS A 42 4.75 -1.38 -10.69
C LYS A 42 3.43 -0.61 -10.59
N TYR A 43 2.93 -0.11 -11.71
CA TYR A 43 1.67 0.65 -11.77
C TYR A 43 0.45 -0.25 -11.80
N VAL A 44 0.56 -1.48 -12.29
CA VAL A 44 -0.50 -2.49 -12.24
C VAL A 44 -0.74 -2.91 -10.80
N LYS A 45 0.32 -3.26 -10.07
CA LYS A 45 0.24 -3.61 -8.64
C LYS A 45 -0.28 -2.44 -7.80
N LEU A 46 0.14 -1.22 -8.13
CA LEU A 46 -0.36 -0.01 -7.48
C LEU A 46 -1.84 0.25 -7.80
N GLY A 47 -2.25 0.06 -9.06
CA GLY A 47 -3.63 0.20 -9.51
C GLY A 47 -4.59 -0.80 -8.86
N TYR A 48 -4.20 -2.07 -8.73
CA TYR A 48 -4.98 -3.07 -7.97
C TYR A 48 -5.11 -2.70 -6.49
N GLY A 49 -4.03 -2.18 -5.89
CA GLY A 49 -4.07 -1.61 -4.55
C GLY A 49 -5.13 -0.50 -4.45
N TYR A 50 -5.06 0.51 -5.33
CA TYR A 50 -6.02 1.61 -5.32
C TYR A 50 -7.46 1.18 -5.62
N SER A 51 -7.71 0.28 -6.58
CA SER A 51 -9.08 -0.15 -6.91
C SER A 51 -9.76 -0.94 -5.79
N PHE A 52 -9.04 -1.77 -5.04
CA PHE A 52 -9.62 -2.50 -3.91
C PHE A 52 -9.64 -1.70 -2.59
N ILE A 53 -8.77 -0.70 -2.46
CA ILE A 53 -8.71 0.16 -1.27
C ILE A 53 -9.69 1.34 -1.39
N ASN A 54 -10.06 1.76 -2.60
CA ASN A 54 -11.00 2.86 -2.80
C ASN A 54 -12.45 2.40 -2.62
N PRO A 55 -13.20 2.98 -1.65
CA PRO A 55 -14.59 2.60 -1.38
C PRO A 55 -15.59 2.74 -2.55
N PRO A 56 -15.51 3.74 -3.47
CA PRO A 56 -16.50 3.83 -4.54
C PRO A 56 -16.34 2.73 -5.60
N PHE A 57 -15.11 2.28 -5.85
CA PHE A 57 -14.83 1.29 -6.89
C PHE A 57 -15.21 -0.13 -6.42
N THR A 58 -14.98 -0.44 -5.15
CA THR A 58 -15.43 -1.69 -4.54
C THR A 58 -16.95 -1.77 -4.43
N LEU A 59 -17.62 -0.66 -4.08
CA LEU A 59 -19.08 -0.60 -4.04
C LEU A 59 -19.69 -0.79 -5.43
N LEU A 60 -19.12 -0.16 -6.47
CA LEU A 60 -19.57 -0.33 -7.86
C LEU A 60 -19.42 -1.78 -8.34
N LEU A 61 -18.29 -2.43 -8.03
CA LEU A 61 -18.06 -3.84 -8.36
C LEU A 61 -19.10 -4.74 -7.69
N PHE A 62 -19.41 -4.50 -6.43
CA PHE A 62 -20.40 -5.28 -5.70
C PHE A 62 -21.84 -5.07 -6.18
N LEU A 63 -22.18 -3.86 -6.61
CA LEU A 63 -23.47 -3.57 -7.26
C LEU A 63 -23.59 -4.30 -8.60
N PHE A 64 -22.51 -4.34 -9.37
CA PHE A 64 -22.47 -5.07 -10.65
C PHE A 64 -22.59 -6.58 -10.43
N LEU A 65 -21.91 -7.10 -9.40
CA LEU A 65 -21.97 -8.51 -9.04
C LEU A 65 -23.37 -8.92 -8.58
N SER A 66 -24.03 -8.12 -7.73
CA SER A 66 -25.40 -8.44 -7.28
C SER A 66 -26.40 -8.44 -8.44
N LEU A 67 -26.29 -7.50 -9.36
CA LEU A 67 -27.13 -7.43 -10.57
C LEU A 67 -26.89 -8.63 -11.50
N SER A 68 -25.64 -9.05 -11.66
CA SER A 68 -25.29 -10.21 -12.48
C SER A 68 -25.83 -11.53 -11.89
N ILE A 69 -25.81 -11.67 -10.56
CA ILE A 69 -26.33 -12.85 -9.87
C ILE A 69 -27.86 -12.87 -9.98
N ALA A 70 -28.53 -11.74 -9.76
CA ALA A 70 -29.99 -11.65 -9.86
C ALA A 70 -30.51 -11.96 -11.28
N THR A 71 -29.79 -11.50 -12.31
CA THR A 71 -30.14 -11.82 -13.71
C THR A 71 -29.85 -13.27 -14.06
N ALA A 72 -28.73 -13.84 -13.60
CA ALA A 72 -28.38 -15.24 -13.83
C ALA A 72 -29.35 -16.21 -13.13
N THR A 73 -29.74 -15.94 -11.88
CA THR A 73 -30.72 -16.77 -11.16
C THR A 73 -32.09 -16.70 -11.80
N HIS A 74 -32.52 -15.50 -12.23
CA HIS A 74 -33.77 -15.35 -12.96
C HIS A 74 -33.74 -16.11 -14.29
N GLN A 75 -32.63 -16.02 -15.04
CA GLN A 75 -32.45 -16.72 -16.32
C GLN A 75 -32.40 -18.23 -16.16
N LEU A 76 -31.84 -18.75 -15.06
CA LEU A 76 -31.81 -20.19 -14.77
C LEU A 76 -33.21 -20.73 -14.41
N ILE A 77 -34.02 -19.94 -13.70
CA ILE A 77 -35.37 -20.34 -13.28
C ILE A 77 -36.37 -20.27 -14.44
N THR A 78 -36.24 -19.28 -15.33
CA THR A 78 -37.23 -19.01 -16.39
C THR A 78 -36.79 -19.45 -17.80
N GLY A 79 -35.50 -19.69 -18.05
CA GLY A 79 -35.00 -20.17 -19.34
C GLY A 79 -35.12 -19.19 -20.51
N LEU A 80 -35.54 -17.94 -20.28
CA LEU A 80 -35.83 -16.95 -21.33
C LEU A 80 -34.74 -15.86 -21.47
N PRO A 81 -34.61 -15.24 -22.67
CA PRO A 81 -33.58 -14.24 -22.97
C PRO A 81 -33.83 -12.88 -22.30
N LEU A 82 -32.76 -12.11 -22.10
CA LEU A 82 -32.70 -10.80 -21.42
C LEU A 82 -33.80 -9.79 -21.86
N ILE A 83 -34.29 -9.90 -23.09
CA ILE A 83 -35.28 -8.99 -23.69
C ILE A 83 -36.66 -9.09 -23.00
N THR A 84 -37.02 -10.25 -22.45
CA THR A 84 -38.33 -10.46 -21.80
C THR A 84 -38.33 -10.04 -20.33
N LEU A 85 -37.16 -9.81 -19.72
CA LEU A 85 -37.08 -9.24 -18.38
C LEU A 85 -37.71 -7.86 -18.33
N PHE A 86 -37.44 -7.02 -19.33
CA PHE A 86 -38.00 -5.67 -19.39
C PHE A 86 -39.52 -5.69 -19.56
N SER A 87 -40.07 -6.66 -20.31
CA SER A 87 -41.52 -6.79 -20.49
C SER A 87 -42.22 -7.41 -19.28
N ASP A 88 -41.61 -8.39 -18.62
CA ASP A 88 -42.20 -9.07 -17.46
C ASP A 88 -42.15 -8.19 -16.20
N ILE A 89 -41.06 -7.42 -16.01
CA ILE A 89 -40.96 -6.39 -14.97
C ILE A 89 -42.00 -5.28 -15.19
N TRP A 90 -42.32 -4.97 -16.44
CA TRP A 90 -43.29 -3.93 -16.80
C TRP A 90 -44.76 -4.39 -16.69
N MET A 91 -45.04 -5.70 -16.86
CA MET A 91 -46.43 -6.22 -16.89
C MET A 91 -46.88 -7.01 -15.66
N ASN A 92 -46.00 -7.69 -14.92
CA ASN A 92 -46.41 -8.54 -13.80
C ASN A 92 -46.24 -7.84 -12.45
N GLN A 93 -47.05 -6.80 -12.24
CA GLN A 93 -46.94 -5.88 -11.14
C GLN A 93 -47.89 -6.30 -10.02
N THR A 94 -47.42 -7.06 -9.01
CA THR A 94 -47.78 -6.86 -7.57
C THR A 94 -47.33 -7.98 -6.63
N LEU A 95 -47.45 -9.27 -6.97
CA LEU A 95 -47.22 -10.36 -5.99
C LEU A 95 -45.78 -10.88 -5.95
N HIS A 96 -45.10 -11.03 -7.10
CA HIS A 96 -43.70 -11.47 -7.14
C HIS A 96 -42.69 -10.36 -6.82
N LEU A 97 -43.12 -9.09 -6.86
CA LEU A 97 -42.29 -7.94 -6.55
C LEU A 97 -41.89 -7.89 -5.08
N MET A 98 -42.76 -8.31 -4.16
CA MET A 98 -42.46 -8.20 -2.72
C MET A 98 -41.35 -9.16 -2.29
N ASP A 99 -41.38 -10.39 -2.80
CA ASP A 99 -40.39 -11.42 -2.43
C ASP A 99 -39.04 -11.16 -3.10
N THR A 100 -39.06 -10.78 -4.39
CA THR A 100 -37.84 -10.42 -5.13
C THR A 100 -37.25 -9.09 -4.67
N ALA A 101 -38.07 -8.07 -4.39
CA ALA A 101 -37.57 -6.79 -3.88
C ALA A 101 -36.98 -6.92 -2.47
N THR A 102 -37.56 -7.74 -1.61
CA THR A 102 -37.01 -7.99 -0.26
C THR A 102 -35.66 -8.71 -0.34
N LEU A 103 -35.52 -9.67 -1.26
CA LEU A 103 -34.24 -10.36 -1.51
C LEU A 103 -33.17 -9.40 -2.06
N VAL A 104 -33.53 -8.54 -3.01
CA VAL A 104 -32.59 -7.54 -3.57
C VAL A 104 -32.22 -6.49 -2.52
N PHE A 105 -33.19 -6.02 -1.72
CA PHE A 105 -32.94 -5.03 -0.67
C PHE A 105 -32.04 -5.59 0.43
N SER A 106 -32.29 -6.82 0.91
CA SER A 106 -31.45 -7.46 1.92
C SER A 106 -30.03 -7.74 1.41
N SER A 107 -29.89 -8.20 0.16
CA SER A 107 -28.58 -8.41 -0.47
C SER A 107 -27.80 -7.11 -0.64
N THR A 108 -28.45 -6.05 -1.14
CA THR A 108 -27.79 -4.73 -1.31
C THR A 108 -27.41 -4.10 0.03
N LEU A 109 -28.26 -4.23 1.05
CA LEU A 109 -27.97 -3.76 2.40
C LEU A 109 -26.77 -4.49 3.01
N LEU A 110 -26.73 -5.83 2.91
CA LEU A 110 -25.60 -6.63 3.38
C LEU A 110 -24.31 -6.22 2.68
N MET A 111 -24.37 -6.04 1.36
CA MET A 111 -23.20 -5.63 0.59
C MET A 111 -22.71 -4.23 0.95
N PHE A 112 -23.63 -3.31 1.20
CA PHE A 112 -23.34 -1.95 1.63
C PHE A 112 -22.65 -1.92 3.00
N LEU A 113 -23.16 -2.68 3.97
CA LEU A 113 -22.56 -2.81 5.30
C LEU A 113 -21.14 -3.39 5.23
N LEU A 114 -20.95 -4.41 4.39
CA LEU A 114 -19.67 -5.05 4.18
C LEU A 114 -18.66 -4.11 3.50
N ALA A 115 -19.10 -3.30 2.53
CA ALA A 115 -18.27 -2.27 1.91
C ALA A 115 -17.85 -1.16 2.91
N ILE A 116 -18.76 -0.71 3.77
CA ILE A 116 -18.44 0.24 4.85
C ILE A 116 -17.41 -0.38 5.80
N TYR A 117 -17.60 -1.64 6.21
CA TYR A 117 -16.67 -2.33 7.10
C TYR A 117 -15.26 -2.39 6.51
N TRP A 118 -15.12 -2.79 5.24
CA TRP A 118 -13.82 -2.79 4.56
C TRP A 118 -13.22 -1.40 4.41
N SER A 119 -14.04 -0.39 4.08
CA SER A 119 -13.57 0.99 3.95
C SER A 119 -13.15 1.62 5.28
N LYS A 120 -13.77 1.23 6.39
CA LYS A 120 -13.44 1.71 7.74
C LYS A 120 -12.26 0.98 8.36
N ARG A 121 -11.80 -0.12 7.75
CA ARG A 121 -10.65 -0.88 8.27
C ARG A 121 -9.37 -0.06 8.07
N PRO A 122 -8.63 0.29 9.14
CA PRO A 122 -7.37 1.00 8.99
C PRO A 122 -6.36 0.13 8.25
N THR A 123 -5.68 0.71 7.26
CA THR A 123 -4.57 0.03 6.56
C THR A 123 -3.35 0.02 7.48
N PRO A 124 -2.76 -1.15 7.77
CA PRO A 124 -1.57 -1.20 8.63
C PRO A 124 -0.40 -0.51 7.93
N VAL A 125 0.23 0.44 8.61
CA VAL A 125 1.49 1.09 8.19
C VAL A 125 2.63 0.42 8.95
N TYR A 126 3.63 -0.07 8.22
CA TYR A 126 4.77 -0.79 8.79
C TYR A 126 6.02 0.08 8.76
N LEU A 127 6.76 0.09 9.86
CA LEU A 127 8.11 0.64 9.91
C LEU A 127 9.04 -0.34 9.19
N VAL A 128 9.54 0.05 8.01
CA VAL A 128 10.39 -0.82 7.18
C VAL A 128 11.81 -0.87 7.72
N ASP A 129 12.34 0.27 8.12
CA ASP A 129 13.69 0.41 8.66
C ASP A 129 13.77 1.65 9.57
N PHE A 130 14.63 1.60 10.57
CA PHE A 130 14.89 2.68 11.52
C PHE A 130 16.36 2.68 11.93
N ALA A 131 17.04 3.79 11.63
CA ALA A 131 18.43 4.00 12.01
C ALA A 131 18.53 5.31 12.80
N CYS A 132 19.16 5.24 13.97
CA CYS A 132 19.49 6.40 14.81
C CYS A 132 21.00 6.50 14.99
N TYR A 133 21.51 7.73 14.91
CA TYR A 133 22.90 8.02 15.28
C TYR A 133 23.03 8.10 16.80
N LYS A 134 23.88 7.26 17.38
CA LYS A 134 24.29 7.35 18.78
C LYS A 134 25.57 8.19 18.85
N PRO A 135 25.58 9.35 19.54
CA PRO A 135 26.79 10.14 19.70
C PRO A 135 27.85 9.41 20.53
N GLU A 136 29.10 9.85 20.42
CA GLU A 136 30.21 9.35 21.23
C GLU A 136 29.99 9.63 22.73
N ASP A 137 30.55 8.76 23.56
CA ASP A 137 30.43 8.80 25.02
C ASP A 137 31.01 10.10 25.64
N GLU A 138 31.91 10.80 24.94
CA GLU A 138 32.42 12.12 25.31
C GLU A 138 31.33 13.18 25.46
N ARG A 139 30.17 12.98 24.81
CA ARG A 139 29.04 13.91 24.86
C ARG A 139 28.04 13.58 25.97
N LYS A 140 28.23 12.49 26.71
CA LYS A 140 27.41 12.14 27.86
C LYS A 140 27.70 13.09 29.01
N LEU A 141 26.66 13.45 29.73
CA LEU A 141 26.79 14.36 30.86
C LEU A 141 25.82 13.98 31.97
N SER A 142 26.35 13.90 33.20
CA SER A 142 25.53 13.66 34.39
C SER A 142 24.74 14.90 34.78
N ILE A 143 23.62 14.71 35.48
CA ILE A 143 22.80 15.82 35.98
C ILE A 143 23.65 16.73 36.89
N ASP A 144 24.49 16.14 37.74
CA ASP A 144 25.32 16.91 38.67
C ASP A 144 26.35 17.76 37.93
N SER A 145 26.97 17.23 36.87
CA SER A 145 27.92 17.98 36.03
C SER A 145 27.23 19.13 35.30
N PHE A 146 26.01 18.91 34.82
CA PHE A 146 25.20 19.95 34.18
C PHE A 146 24.86 21.09 35.15
N MET A 147 24.44 20.74 36.37
CA MET A 147 24.13 21.73 37.40
C MET A 147 25.37 22.53 37.78
N LYS A 148 26.53 21.87 37.91
CA LYS A 148 27.80 22.55 38.19
C LYS A 148 28.17 23.56 37.09
N MET A 149 28.07 23.17 35.82
CA MET A 149 28.32 24.08 34.70
C MET A 149 27.33 25.25 34.67
N THR A 150 26.06 25.00 35.00
CA THR A 150 25.03 26.04 35.06
C THR A 150 25.33 27.06 36.17
N GLU A 151 25.77 26.60 37.34
CA GLU A 151 26.20 27.44 38.46
C GLU A 151 27.48 28.23 38.13
N GLU A 152 28.48 27.58 37.50
CA GLU A 152 29.75 28.21 37.10
C GLU A 152 29.58 29.27 36.01
N ASN A 153 28.60 29.11 35.11
CA ASN A 153 28.32 30.10 34.06
C ASN A 153 27.84 31.44 34.64
N GLY A 154 27.25 31.45 35.84
CA GLY A 154 26.83 32.69 36.53
C GLY A 154 25.77 33.53 35.81
N VAL A 155 25.18 33.02 34.72
CA VAL A 155 24.17 33.73 33.92
C VAL A 155 22.77 33.65 34.56
N PHE A 156 22.51 32.62 35.36
CA PHE A 156 21.19 32.33 35.90
C PHE A 156 21.06 32.76 37.36
N GLU A 157 19.89 33.31 37.72
CA GLU A 157 19.53 33.60 39.10
C GLU A 157 19.32 32.30 39.90
N GLN A 158 19.55 32.33 41.21
CA GLN A 158 19.49 31.16 42.09
C GLN A 158 18.13 30.43 42.03
N ASP A 159 17.03 31.16 41.91
CA ASP A 159 15.69 30.58 41.78
C ASP A 159 15.52 29.80 40.47
N SER A 160 16.11 30.31 39.37
CA SER A 160 16.14 29.63 38.07
C SER A 160 16.98 28.36 38.12
N ILE A 161 18.13 28.40 38.80
CA ILE A 161 19.00 27.22 39.00
C ILE A 161 18.25 26.15 39.81
N ASN A 162 17.57 26.53 40.90
CA ASN A 162 16.78 25.62 41.71
C ASN A 162 15.63 24.99 40.92
N PHE A 163 14.98 25.77 40.04
CA PHE A 163 13.93 25.28 39.15
C PHE A 163 14.48 24.27 38.14
N GLN A 164 15.58 24.59 37.46
CA GLN A 164 16.27 23.72 36.50
C GLN A 164 16.75 22.42 37.15
N LYS A 165 17.24 22.49 38.40
CA LYS A 165 17.60 21.31 39.21
C LYS A 165 16.41 20.39 39.44
N ARG A 166 15.27 20.94 39.89
CA ARG A 166 14.04 20.17 40.12
C ARG A 166 13.53 19.52 38.84
N ILE A 167 13.61 20.21 37.70
CA ILE A 167 13.23 19.65 36.39
C ILE A 167 14.17 18.52 36.00
N SER A 168 15.48 18.72 36.12
CA SER A 168 16.48 17.74 35.69
C SER A 168 16.26 16.39 36.38
N TYR A 169 16.07 16.37 37.70
CA TYR A 169 15.79 15.13 38.44
C TYR A 169 14.39 14.53 38.23
N ARG A 170 13.42 15.31 37.73
CA ARG A 170 12.03 14.84 37.49
C ARG A 170 11.74 14.49 36.04
N SER A 171 12.63 14.85 35.11
CA SER A 171 12.46 14.66 33.67
C SER A 171 12.64 13.22 33.19
N GLY A 172 13.15 12.33 34.05
CA GLY A 172 13.49 10.95 33.69
C GLY A 172 14.76 10.83 32.84
N LEU A 173 15.53 11.92 32.69
CA LEU A 173 16.87 11.89 32.10
C LEU A 173 17.86 11.25 33.09
N GLY A 174 18.71 10.35 32.59
CA GLY A 174 19.79 9.74 33.37
C GLY A 174 21.14 10.37 33.04
N ASP A 175 22.18 9.87 33.70
CA ASP A 175 23.57 10.36 33.51
C ASP A 175 24.18 10.00 32.14
N GLU A 176 23.45 9.22 31.34
CA GLU A 176 23.81 8.81 29.97
C GLU A 176 23.22 9.74 28.90
N THR A 177 22.75 10.93 29.29
CA THR A 177 22.15 11.90 28.39
C THR A 177 23.21 12.65 27.60
N TYR A 178 23.06 12.72 26.27
CA TYR A 178 24.02 13.39 25.39
C TYR A 178 23.66 14.87 25.21
N PHE A 179 24.64 15.74 25.38
CA PHE A 179 24.51 17.19 25.16
C PHE A 179 25.29 17.68 23.94
N ALA A 180 24.90 18.83 23.43
CA ALA A 180 25.62 19.50 22.35
C ALA A 180 26.93 20.13 22.85
N ARG A 181 28.00 20.02 22.06
CA ARG A 181 29.34 20.52 22.43
C ARG A 181 29.38 22.02 22.79
N GLY A 182 28.50 22.84 22.22
CA GLY A 182 28.46 24.27 22.52
C GLY A 182 27.97 24.59 23.95
N ILE A 183 27.12 23.72 24.51
CA ILE A 183 26.61 23.87 25.89
C ILE A 183 27.64 23.35 26.90
N THR A 184 28.38 22.30 26.53
CA THR A 184 29.36 21.64 27.39
C THR A 184 30.78 22.20 27.24
N SER A 185 31.00 23.21 26.39
CA SER A 185 32.31 23.85 26.27
C SER A 185 32.54 24.83 27.41
N THR A 186 33.78 24.96 27.87
CA THR A 186 34.20 25.97 28.84
C THR A 186 35.24 26.90 28.18
N PRO A 187 34.91 28.18 27.91
CA PRO A 187 33.61 28.83 28.13
C PRO A 187 32.51 28.34 27.16
N PRO A 188 31.22 28.48 27.52
CA PRO A 188 30.11 28.11 26.64
C PRO A 188 30.11 28.98 25.38
N ILE A 189 29.96 28.33 24.22
CA ILE A 189 29.90 29.02 22.94
C ILE A 189 28.43 29.34 22.66
N TYR A 190 28.03 30.58 22.93
CA TYR A 190 26.71 31.09 22.54
C TYR A 190 26.73 31.45 21.04
N PRO A 191 25.70 31.08 20.26
CA PRO A 191 25.44 31.67 18.95
C PRO A 191 24.97 33.12 19.06
#